data_AF-A0A1G7BJM2-F1
#
_entry.id   AF-A0A1G7BJM2-F1
#
_cell.length_a   1.000
_cell.length_b   1.000
_cell.length_c   1.000
_cell.angle_alpha   90.00
_cell.angle_beta   90.00
_cell.angle_gamma   90.00
#
_symmetry.space_group_name_H-M   'P 1'
#
loop_
_entity.id
_entity.type
_entity.pdbx_description
1 polymer ?
#
loop_
_entity_poly.entity_id
_entity_poly.type
_entity_poly.pdbx_seq_one_letter_code
_entity_poly.pdbx_strand_id
1 'polypeptide(L)'
;MNLAIDPRLALPPGGKSLQAAATAAQTKDHTTAGLQHSCAEFEAVLVQQLFKTMRGANAIEGLIDTGTAGEIYQELLDGEVASQLAHHQSLGIGTNLYRQLAQGG
;
A
#
# COMPACT_ATOMS: atom_id res chain seq x y z
N MET A 1 41.18 -34.13 22.87
CA MET A 1 42.46 -33.82 22.20
C MET A 1 42.15 -32.88 21.05
N ASN A 2 42.65 -31.64 21.14
CA ASN A 2 42.36 -30.55 20.21
C ASN A 2 43.02 -30.81 18.86
N LEU A 3 42.22 -30.99 17.81
CA LEU A 3 42.72 -31.00 16.45
C LEU A 3 42.74 -29.55 15.96
N ALA A 4 43.94 -29.02 15.76
CA ALA A 4 44.17 -27.67 15.28
C ALA A 4 43.49 -27.48 13.91
N ILE A 5 42.46 -26.63 13.88
CA ILE A 5 41.84 -26.15 12.65
C ILE A 5 42.83 -25.15 12.05
N ASP A 6 43.48 -25.54 10.96
CA ASP A 6 44.48 -24.73 10.28
C ASP A 6 43.83 -23.48 9.64
N PRO A 7 44.18 -22.25 10.07
CA PRO A 7 43.53 -21.02 9.62
C PRO A 7 43.82 -20.68 8.14
N ARG A 8 44.69 -21.46 7.47
CA ARG A 8 44.99 -21.31 6.03
C ARG A 8 44.00 -22.03 5.12
N LEU A 9 43.05 -22.79 5.69
CA LEU A 9 41.95 -23.42 4.95
C LEU A 9 40.69 -22.53 4.85
N ALA A 10 40.79 -21.26 5.23
CA ALA A 10 39.77 -20.25 4.95
C ALA A 10 39.81 -19.89 3.45
N LEU A 11 38.91 -20.54 2.69
CA LEU A 11 38.61 -20.23 1.30
C LEU A 11 38.42 -18.70 1.11
N PRO A 12 38.98 -18.07 0.07
CA PRO A 12 38.85 -16.64 -0.14
C PRO A 12 37.37 -16.23 -0.30
N PRO A 13 36.96 -15.04 0.20
CA PRO A 13 35.59 -14.56 0.08
C PRO A 13 35.31 -14.13 -1.36
N GLY A 14 34.90 -15.08 -2.20
CA GLY A 14 34.35 -14.85 -3.54
C GLY A 14 32.88 -14.38 -3.55
N GLY A 15 32.30 -14.01 -2.41
CA GLY A 15 30.86 -13.76 -2.25
C GLY A 15 30.36 -12.32 -2.48
N LYS A 16 31.26 -11.36 -2.76
CA LYS A 16 30.88 -9.93 -2.81
C LYS A 16 29.94 -9.57 -3.97
N SER A 17 29.93 -10.34 -5.06
CA SER A 17 29.02 -10.12 -6.19
C SER A 17 27.60 -10.66 -5.96
N LEU A 18 27.44 -11.69 -5.12
CA LEU A 18 26.12 -12.27 -4.81
C LEU A 18 25.41 -11.50 -3.70
N GLN A 19 26.15 -10.96 -2.73
CA GLN A 19 25.58 -10.14 -1.65
C GLN A 19 25.13 -8.76 -2.11
N ALA A 20 25.84 -8.12 -3.05
CA ALA A 20 25.41 -6.83 -3.60
C ALA A 20 24.12 -6.93 -4.43
N ALA A 21 23.93 -8.05 -5.16
CA ALA A 21 22.71 -8.31 -5.91
C ALA A 21 21.50 -8.60 -5.00
N ALA A 22 21.70 -9.30 -3.87
CA ALA A 22 20.65 -9.58 -2.90
C ALA A 22 20.14 -8.32 -2.19
N THR A 23 21.03 -7.41 -1.78
CA THR A 23 20.64 -6.14 -1.14
C THR A 23 19.97 -5.18 -2.11
N ALA A 24 20.42 -5.12 -3.37
CA ALA A 24 19.82 -4.27 -4.41
C ALA A 24 18.46 -4.79 -4.90
N ALA A 25 18.21 -6.10 -4.84
CA ALA A 25 16.89 -6.68 -5.10
C ALA A 25 15.91 -6.37 -3.95
N GLN A 26 16.34 -6.55 -2.70
CA GLN A 26 15.49 -6.27 -1.53
C GLN A 26 15.05 -4.80 -1.41
N THR A 27 15.93 -3.85 -1.73
CA THR A 27 15.58 -2.41 -1.68
C THR A 27 14.60 -2.00 -2.77
N LYS A 28 14.72 -2.59 -3.98
CA LYS A 28 13.75 -2.38 -5.05
C LYS A 28 12.38 -2.94 -4.69
N ASP A 29 12.33 -4.19 -4.21
CA ASP A 29 11.07 -4.83 -3.83
C ASP A 29 10.33 -4.08 -2.72
N HIS A 30 11.04 -3.60 -1.69
CA HIS A 30 10.45 -2.78 -0.64
C HIS A 30 9.91 -1.44 -1.15
N THR A 31 10.62 -0.80 -2.08
CA THR A 31 10.21 0.49 -2.67
C THR A 31 8.96 0.30 -3.54
N THR A 32 8.93 -0.77 -4.32
CA THR A 32 7.81 -1.13 -5.19
C THR A 32 6.55 -1.47 -4.37
N ALA A 33 6.69 -2.27 -3.31
CA ALA A 33 5.58 -2.59 -2.42
C ALA A 33 5.03 -1.35 -1.69
N GLY A 34 5.92 -0.45 -1.23
CA GLY A 34 5.53 0.81 -0.61
C GLY A 34 4.78 1.73 -1.58
N LEU A 35 5.24 1.83 -2.83
CA LEU A 35 4.55 2.63 -3.86
C LEU A 35 3.15 2.08 -4.15
N GLN A 36 3.03 0.76 -4.31
CA GLN A 36 1.73 0.11 -4.54
C GLN A 36 0.77 0.35 -3.38
N HIS A 37 1.25 0.24 -2.13
CA HIS A 37 0.44 0.51 -0.94
C HIS A 37 -0.04 1.96 -0.90
N SER A 38 0.85 2.94 -1.10
CA SER A 38 0.47 4.36 -1.15
C SER A 38 -0.55 4.68 -2.25
N CYS A 39 -0.46 3.99 -3.41
CA CYS A 39 -1.45 4.14 -4.47
C CYS A 39 -2.82 3.58 -4.08
N ALA A 40 -2.86 2.48 -3.32
CA ALA A 40 -4.10 1.94 -2.78
C ALA A 40 -4.71 2.87 -1.72
N GLU A 41 -3.90 3.42 -0.80
CA GLU A 41 -4.37 4.42 0.18
C GLU A 41 -4.95 5.67 -0.50
N PHE A 42 -4.33 6.13 -1.59
CA PHE A 42 -4.87 7.23 -2.38
C PHE A 42 -6.22 6.88 -3.01
N GLU A 43 -6.35 5.68 -3.57
CA GLU A 43 -7.62 5.19 -4.10
C GLU A 43 -8.71 5.14 -3.01
N ALA A 44 -8.38 4.72 -1.79
CA ALA A 44 -9.31 4.70 -0.65
C ALA A 44 -9.87 6.09 -0.35
N VAL A 45 -9.01 7.13 -0.28
CA VAL A 45 -9.46 8.52 -0.06
C VAL A 45 -10.42 8.98 -1.17
N LEU A 46 -10.12 8.62 -2.42
CA LEU A 46 -10.92 8.97 -3.59
C LEU A 46 -12.30 8.29 -3.57
N VAL A 47 -12.32 7.00 -3.20
CA VAL A 47 -13.57 6.22 -3.04
C VAL A 47 -14.41 6.78 -1.89
N GLN A 48 -13.80 7.14 -0.77
CA GLN A 48 -14.50 7.78 0.34
C GLN A 48 -15.13 9.11 -0.09
N GLN A 49 -14.39 9.93 -0.85
CA GLN A 49 -14.92 11.18 -1.40
C GLN A 49 -16.06 10.94 -2.39
N LEU A 50 -15.98 9.88 -3.21
CA LEU A 50 -17.05 9.47 -4.10
C LEU A 50 -18.33 9.13 -3.32
N PHE A 51 -18.23 8.34 -2.24
CA PHE A 51 -19.38 8.03 -1.37
C PHE A 51 -20.00 9.30 -0.78
N LYS A 52 -19.17 10.23 -0.29
CA LYS A 52 -19.61 11.51 0.25
C LYS A 52 -20.38 12.32 -0.80
N THR A 53 -19.84 12.42 -2.02
CA THR A 53 -20.48 13.16 -3.13
C THR A 53 -21.77 12.50 -3.61
N MET A 54 -21.81 11.16 -3.72
CA MET A 54 -23.02 10.42 -4.10
C MET A 54 -24.16 10.63 -3.09
N ARG A 55 -23.83 10.69 -1.79
CA ARG A 55 -24.81 10.93 -0.73
C ARG A 55 -25.35 12.36 -0.78
N GLY A 56 -24.48 13.35 -0.98
CA GLY A 56 -24.88 14.75 -1.16
C GLY A 56 -25.66 15.02 -2.47
N ALA A 57 -25.52 14.17 -3.49
CA ALA A 57 -26.27 14.29 -4.74
C ALA A 57 -27.73 13.82 -4.62
N ASN A 58 -28.05 12.98 -3.64
CA ASN A 58 -29.41 12.52 -3.39
C ASN A 58 -30.15 13.57 -2.53
N ALA A 59 -31.14 14.25 -3.10
CA ALA A 59 -31.96 15.28 -2.46
C ALA A 59 -32.85 14.81 -1.28
N ILE A 60 -32.55 13.66 -0.67
CA ILE A 60 -33.22 13.13 0.53
C ILE A 60 -32.52 13.67 1.80
N GLU A 61 -31.99 14.89 1.74
CA GLU A 61 -31.25 15.56 2.83
C GLU A 61 -32.17 16.03 3.98
N GLY A 62 -33.37 15.45 4.10
CA GLY A 62 -34.35 15.84 5.12
C GLY A 62 -35.28 14.74 5.60
N LEU A 63 -35.12 13.48 5.15
CA LEU A 63 -36.02 12.40 5.57
C LEU A 63 -35.50 11.63 6.79
N ILE A 64 -34.18 11.57 7.00
CA ILE A 64 -33.54 10.94 8.16
C ILE A 64 -32.50 11.90 8.72
N ASP A 65 -32.83 12.55 9.84
CA ASP A 65 -31.86 13.31 10.63
C ASP A 65 -31.06 12.33 11.49
N THR A 66 -29.81 12.10 11.13
CA THR A 66 -28.89 11.22 11.88
C THR A 66 -28.12 11.98 12.97
N GLY A 67 -28.20 13.31 12.99
CA GLY A 67 -27.40 14.20 13.83
C GLY A 67 -25.87 14.06 13.62
N THR A 68 -25.10 14.88 14.34
CA THR A 68 -23.63 14.91 14.26
C THR A 68 -22.97 13.55 14.58
N ALA A 69 -23.53 12.80 15.52
CA ALA A 69 -23.01 11.48 15.86
C ALA A 69 -23.15 10.51 14.67
N GLY A 70 -24.30 10.54 13.98
CA GLY A 70 -24.53 9.70 12.82
C GLY A 70 -23.64 10.09 11.63
N GLU A 71 -23.40 11.38 11.42
CA GLU A 71 -22.43 11.86 10.41
C GLU A 71 -21.02 11.31 10.68
N ILE A 72 -20.55 11.38 11.93
CA ILE A 72 -19.24 10.85 12.31
C ILE A 72 -19.17 9.34 12.07
N TYR A 73 -20.18 8.59 12.51
CA TYR A 73 -20.22 7.14 12.27
C TYR A 73 -20.27 6.80 10.78
N GLN A 74 -20.99 7.60 9.98
CA GLN A 74 -21.06 7.41 8.55
C GLN A 74 -19.71 7.68 7.89
N GLU A 75 -19.00 8.74 8.28
CA GLU A 75 -17.66 9.04 7.75
C GLU A 75 -16.65 7.95 8.11
N LEU A 76 -16.71 7.41 9.33
CA LEU A 76 -15.88 6.28 9.77
C LEU A 76 -16.21 5.00 8.97
N LEU A 77 -17.49 4.71 8.78
CA LEU A 77 -17.95 3.56 8.00
C LEU A 77 -17.51 3.67 6.53
N ASP A 78 -17.75 4.83 5.92
CA ASP A 78 -17.39 5.09 4.51
C ASP A 78 -15.88 4.97 4.32
N GLY A 79 -15.07 5.43 5.29
CA GLY A 79 -13.61 5.27 5.29
C GLY A 79 -13.15 3.81 5.33
N GLU A 80 -13.74 2.99 6.21
CA GLU A 80 -13.40 1.56 6.30
C GLU A 80 -13.79 0.79 5.03
N VAL A 81 -15.00 1.05 4.50
CA VAL A 81 -15.47 0.45 3.25
C VAL A 81 -14.56 0.86 2.09
N ALA A 82 -14.18 2.13 2.01
CA ALA A 82 -13.30 2.62 0.97
C ALA A 82 -11.90 1.99 1.03
N SER A 83 -11.35 1.81 2.24
CA SER A 83 -10.08 1.10 2.46
C SER A 83 -10.17 -0.35 1.98
N GLN A 84 -11.21 -1.09 2.39
CA GLN A 84 -11.38 -2.48 1.95
C GLN A 84 -11.56 -2.60 0.44
N LEU A 85 -12.29 -1.69 -0.19
CA LEU A 85 -12.40 -1.65 -1.65
C LEU A 85 -11.02 -1.43 -2.28
N ALA A 86 -10.27 -0.42 -1.84
CA ALA A 86 -8.98 -0.12 -2.45
C ALA A 86 -7.95 -1.28 -2.34
N HIS A 87 -7.97 -2.02 -1.22
CA HIS A 87 -7.02 -3.12 -0.98
C HIS A 87 -7.45 -4.48 -1.55
N HIS A 88 -8.75 -4.78 -1.55
CA HIS A 88 -9.25 -6.12 -1.90
C HIS A 88 -10.08 -6.17 -3.18
N GLN A 89 -10.73 -5.07 -3.56
CA GLN A 89 -11.64 -5.01 -4.71
C GLN A 89 -11.54 -3.65 -5.40
N SER A 90 -10.35 -3.35 -5.91
CA SER A 90 -10.04 -2.01 -6.40
C SER A 90 -10.85 -1.64 -7.63
N LEU A 91 -11.19 -0.36 -7.75
CA LEU A 91 -11.74 0.25 -8.96
C LEU A 91 -10.64 0.42 -10.03
N GLY A 92 -9.38 0.20 -9.64
CA GLY A 92 -8.22 0.20 -10.52
C GLY A 92 -7.56 1.57 -10.65
N ILE A 93 -8.00 2.59 -9.91
CA ILE A 93 -7.43 3.94 -9.97
C ILE A 93 -5.99 3.90 -9.44
N GLY A 94 -5.78 3.35 -8.25
CA GLY A 94 -4.47 3.18 -7.62
C GLY A 94 -3.57 2.26 -8.45
N THR A 95 -4.12 1.21 -9.06
CA THR A 95 -3.34 0.33 -9.95
C THR A 95 -2.85 1.05 -11.21
N ASN A 96 -3.71 1.87 -11.84
CA ASN A 96 -3.31 2.65 -13.00
C ASN A 96 -2.28 3.73 -12.62
N LEU A 97 -2.47 4.39 -11.47
CA LEU A 97 -1.55 5.40 -10.94
C LEU A 97 -0.18 4.79 -10.62
N TYR A 98 -0.16 3.62 -9.96
CA TYR A 98 1.06 2.85 -9.74
C TYR A 98 1.77 2.53 -11.05
N ARG A 99 1.05 2.06 -12.08
CA ARG A 99 1.64 1.76 -13.39
C ARG A 99 2.29 2.99 -14.03
N GLN A 100 1.67 4.15 -13.92
CA GLN A 100 2.24 5.40 -14.46
C GLN A 100 3.49 5.83 -13.70
N LEU A 101 3.46 5.79 -12.37
CA LEU A 101 4.60 6.17 -11.53
C LEU A 101 5.78 5.19 -11.66
N ALA A 102 5.50 3.89 -11.79
CA ALA A 102 6.51 2.87 -11.97
C ALA A 102 7.15 2.88 -13.37
N GLN A 103 6.45 3.40 -14.38
CA GLN A 103 6.96 3.53 -15.76
C GLN A 103 7.66 4.88 -16.01
N GLY A 104 7.27 5.93 -15.28
CA GLY A 104 7.83 7.28 -15.42
C GLY A 104 8.94 7.63 -14.42
N GLY A 105 9.30 6.70 -13.53
CA GLY A 105 10.38 6.83 -12.53
C GLY A 105 11.70 6.23 -12.97
#